data_AF-A0A9E2DSL9-F1
#
_entry.id   AF-A0A9E2DSL9-F1
#
_cell.length_a   1.000
_cell.length_b   1.000
_cell.length_c   1.000
_cell.angle_alpha   90.00
_cell.angle_beta   90.00
_cell.angle_gamma   90.00
#
_symmetry.space_group_name_H-M   'P 1'
#
loop_
_entity.id
_entity.type
_entity.pdbx_description
1 polymer ?
#
loop_
_entity_poly.entity_id
_entity_poly.type
_entity_poly.pdbx_seq_one_letter_code
_entity_poly.pdbx_strand_id
1 'polypeptide(L)' 'TPGRNPDFPAFAKSFGAYGHKATSLSDLTGSVKDAFEADGPTLIEVHENSDFLS' A
#
# COMPACT_ATOMS: atom_id res chain seq x y z
N THR A 1 20.80 11.24 8.00
CA THR A 1 20.27 9.90 7.69
C THR A 1 19.30 10.07 6.54
N PRO A 2 19.35 9.28 5.45
CA PRO A 2 18.32 9.36 4.42
C PRO A 2 16.96 9.17 5.09
N GLY A 3 15.94 9.92 4.66
CA GLY A 3 14.60 9.79 5.23
C GLY A 3 14.12 8.35 5.11
N ARG A 4 13.80 7.71 6.24
CA ARG A 4 13.19 6.38 6.23
C ARG A 4 11.77 6.56 5.72
N ASN A 5 11.44 5.93 4.59
CA ASN A 5 10.10 6.00 4.04
C ASN A 5 9.09 5.52 5.11
N PRO A 6 8.00 6.26 5.37
CA PRO A 6 7.00 5.88 6.35
C PRO A 6 6.37 4.52 6.00
N ASP A 7 5.96 3.77 7.02
CA ASP A 7 5.14 2.57 6.83
C ASP A 7 3.67 3.02 6.69
N PHE A 8 3.26 3.34 5.47
CA PHE A 8 1.89 3.80 5.17
C PHE A 8 0.81 2.75 5.49
N PRO A 9 1.02 1.45 5.23
CA PRO A 9 0.09 0.41 5.66
C PRO A 9 -0.12 0.38 7.18
N ALA A 10 0.95 0.48 7.97
CA ALA A 10 0.83 0.56 9.43
C ALA A 10 0.11 1.83 9.87
N PHE A 11 0.35 2.95 9.18
CA PHE A 11 -0.36 4.21 9.43
C PHE A 11 -1.86 4.08 9.14
N ALA A 12 -2.27 3.47 8.03
CA ALA A 12 -3.70 3.24 7.76
C ALA A 12 -4.38 2.41 8.87
N LYS A 13 -3.70 1.35 9.31
CA LYS A 13 -4.19 0.47 10.39
C LYS A 13 -4.39 1.20 11.72
N SER A 14 -3.57 2.21 12.04
CA SER A 14 -3.74 2.97 13.28
C SER A 14 -4.99 3.85 13.30
N PHE A 15 -5.59 4.13 12.14
CA PHE A 15 -6.88 4.84 11.99
C PHE A 15 -8.07 3.91 11.77
N GLY A 16 -7.89 2.59 11.94
CA GLY A 16 -8.95 1.60 11.73
C GLY A 16 -9.23 1.28 10.26
N ALA A 17 -8.36 1.69 9.33
CA ALA A 17 -8.42 1.29 7.93
C ALA A 17 -7.61 0.00 7.69
N TYR A 18 -7.84 -0.63 6.54
CA TYR A 18 -6.99 -1.70 6.05
C TYR A 18 -5.73 -1.11 5.40
N GLY A 19 -4.62 -1.86 5.45
CA GLY A 19 -3.34 -1.44 4.89
C GLY A 19 -2.55 -2.61 4.32
N HIS A 20 -2.16 -2.50 3.04
CA HIS A 20 -1.38 -3.50 2.32
C HIS A 20 -0.20 -2.87 1.58
N LYS A 21 0.92 -3.58 1.49
CA LYS A 21 2.06 -3.18 0.64
C LYS A 21 2.16 -4.16 -0.52
N ALA A 22 1.88 -3.68 -1.73
CA ALA A 22 1.96 -4.51 -2.92
C ALA A 22 3.42 -4.64 -3.39
N THR A 23 3.90 -5.87 -3.57
CA THR A 23 5.29 -6.14 -4.01
C THR A 23 5.38 -6.75 -5.42
N SER A 24 4.24 -6.96 -6.08
CA SER A 24 4.16 -7.46 -7.46
C SER A 24 2.81 -7.10 -8.11
N LEU A 25 2.70 -7.27 -9.43
CA LEU A 25 1.45 -7.02 -10.15
C LEU A 25 0.32 -7.98 -9.72
N SER A 26 0.63 -9.25 -9.49
CA SER A 26 -0.37 -10.23 -9.02
C SER A 26 -0.86 -9.90 -7.62
N ASP A 27 0.05 -9.46 -6.74
CA ASP A 27 -0.25 -9.04 -5.38
C ASP A 27 -1.07 -7.74 -5.36
N LEU A 28 -0.74 -6.78 -6.23
CA LEU A 28 -1.57 -5.60 -6.44
C LEU A 28 -2.98 -5.98 -6.91
N THR A 29 -3.08 -6.90 -7.87
CA THR A 29 -4.38 -7.38 -8.36
C THR A 29 -5.21 -8.06 -7.26
N GLY A 30 -4.56 -8.87 -6.41
CA GLY A 30 -5.20 -9.50 -5.27
C GLY A 30 -5.70 -8.47 -4.25
N SER A 31 -4.81 -7.58 -3.81
CA SER A 31 -5.14 -6.56 -2.82
C SER A 31 -6.24 -5.59 -3.27
N VAL A 32 -6.35 -5.28 -4.56
CA VAL A 32 -7.47 -4.50 -5.10
C VAL A 32 -8.80 -5.28 -4.98
N LYS A 33 -8.80 -6.59 -5.25
CA LYS A 33 -10.01 -7.42 -5.08
C LYS A 33 -10.40 -7.51 -3.61
N ASP A 34 -9.44 -7.76 -2.72
CA ASP A 34 -9.67 -7.83 -1.28
C ASP A 34 -10.20 -6.49 -0.74
N ALA A 35 -9.71 -5.36 -1.25
CA ALA A 35 -10.18 -4.03 -0.87
C ALA A 35 -11.65 -3.78 -1.25
N PHE A 36 -12.15 -4.38 -2.33
CA PHE A 36 -13.56 -4.27 -2.69
C PHE A 36 -14.49 -5.10 -1.79
N GLU A 37 -13.97 -6.16 -1.16
CA GLU A 37 -14.72 -7.00 -0.23
C GLU A 37 -14.59 -6.54 1.23
N ALA A 38 -13.65 -5.63 1.52
CA ALA A 38 -13.39 -5.12 2.86
C ALA A 38 -14.52 -4.22 3.38
N ASP A 39 -14.87 -4.37 4.66
CA ASP A 39 -15.80 -3.48 5.37
C ASP A 39 -15.06 -2.24 5.87
N GLY A 40 -14.56 -1.43 4.95
CA GLY A 40 -13.89 -0.19 5.27
C GLY A 40 -12.85 0.27 4.25
N PRO A 41 -12.28 1.47 4.46
CA PRO A 41 -11.26 2.02 3.58
C PRO A 41 -10.00 1.14 3.61
N THR A 42 -9.38 0.96 2.43
CA THR A 42 -8.13 0.22 2.27
C THR A 42 -7.06 1.11 1.63
N LEU A 43 -5.89 1.20 2.24
CA LEU A 43 -4.69 1.80 1.67
C LEU A 43 -3.79 0.70 1.08
N ILE A 44 -3.46 0.81 -0.21
CA ILE A 44 -2.50 -0.05 -0.89
C ILE A 44 -1.28 0.79 -1.25
N GLU A 45 -0.14 0.50 -0.60
CA GLU A 45 1.15 1.12 -0.91
C GLU A 45 1.78 0.40 -2.10
N VAL A 46 2.12 1.14 -3.15
CA VAL A 46 2.85 0.65 -4.34
C VAL A 46 4.16 1.42 -4.46
N HIS A 47 5.28 0.69 -4.52
CA HIS A 47 6.60 1.28 -4.76
C HIS A 47 6.92 1.20 -6.24
N GLU A 48 6.86 2.34 -6.90
CA GLU A 48 7.34 2.50 -8.27
C GLU A 48 8.79 2.96 -8.25
N ASN A 49 9.66 2.19 -8.91
CA ASN A 49 11.01 2.66 -9.25
C ASN A 49 10.90 3.36 -10.61
N SER A 50 10.76 4.68 -10.59
CA SER A 50 10.74 5.46 -11.81
C SER A 50 12.14 5.99 -12.12
N ASP A 51 12.81 5.39 -13.09
CA ASP A 51 14.06 5.90 -13.67
C ASP A 51 13.87 7.30 -14.31
N PHE A 52 12.63 7.72 -14.51
CA PHE A 52 12.26 9.02 -15.08
C PHE A 52 12.19 10.15 -14.02
N LEU A 53 12.10 9.80 -12.73
CA LEU A 53 12.01 10.77 -11.63
C LEU A 53 13.33 10.98 -10.88
N SER A 54 14.43 10.37 -11.36
CA SER A 54 15.77 10.48 -10.79
C SER A 54 16.64 11.51 -11.48
#